data_AF-A0A3D4IHU6-F1
#
_entry.id   AF-A0A3D4IHU6-F1
#
_cell.length_a   1.000
_cell.length_b   1.000
_cell.length_c   1.000
_cell.angle_alpha   90.00
_cell.angle_beta   90.00
_cell.angle_gamma   90.00
#
_symmetry.space_group_name_H-M   'P 1'
#
loop_
_entity.id
_entity.type
_entity.pdbx_description
1 polymer ?
#
loop_
_entity_poly.entity_id
_entity_poly.type
_entity_poly.pdbx_seq_one_letter_code
_entity_poly.pdbx_strand_id
1 'polypeptide(L)'
;MTSLIKKIKPYGYALARFSLGIMMMLHGWPKISGGVEKWTSLGAAMENFGIYFFPILWGFLGALAEFLGGILVAVGLGTRLAAAFVVMTMIVAAMAHIGAGEPFMEASHAIETGLGFFLILCIGGGAYSLDRMIFPFRTDQSSDL
;
A
#
# COMPACT_ATOMS: atom_id res chain seq x y z
N MET A 1 -32.87 8.53 1.18
CA MET A 1 -31.44 8.85 0.92
C MET A 1 -30.47 7.77 1.45
N THR A 2 -30.73 7.18 2.62
CA THR A 2 -29.86 6.17 3.27
C THR A 2 -29.72 4.82 2.53
N SER A 3 -30.78 4.38 1.82
CA SER A 3 -30.79 3.09 1.09
C SER A 3 -29.80 3.03 -0.07
N LEU A 4 -29.66 4.12 -0.83
CA LEU A 4 -28.75 4.18 -1.99
C LEU A 4 -27.28 4.15 -1.55
N ILE A 5 -26.92 4.90 -0.50
CA ILE A 5 -25.56 4.96 0.06
C ILE A 5 -25.11 3.57 0.52
N LYS A 6 -25.98 2.85 1.24
CA LYS A 6 -25.68 1.46 1.68
C LYS A 6 -25.39 0.54 0.50
N LYS A 7 -26.08 0.70 -0.63
CA LYS A 7 -25.86 -0.10 -1.85
C LYS A 7 -24.55 0.26 -2.56
N ILE A 8 -24.20 1.54 -2.69
CA ILE A 8 -23.00 1.96 -3.45
C ILE A 8 -21.69 1.84 -2.67
N LYS A 9 -21.74 1.93 -1.33
CA LYS A 9 -20.57 1.89 -0.44
C LYS A 9 -19.58 0.73 -0.74
N PRO A 10 -20.02 -0.54 -0.86
CA PRO A 10 -19.08 -1.64 -1.12
C PRO A 10 -18.40 -1.53 -2.50
N TYR A 11 -19.12 -1.05 -3.52
CA TYR A 11 -18.56 -0.84 -4.85
C TYR A 11 -17.58 0.33 -4.87
N GLY A 12 -17.94 1.45 -4.22
CA GLY A 12 -17.08 2.62 -4.11
C GLY A 12 -15.77 2.30 -3.38
N TYR A 13 -15.84 1.53 -2.29
CA TYR A 13 -14.64 1.06 -1.59
C TYR A 13 -13.80 0.14 -2.45
N ALA A 14 -14.41 -0.82 -3.16
CA ALA A 14 -13.68 -1.73 -4.05
C ALA A 14 -12.97 -0.96 -5.18
N LEU A 15 -13.63 0.04 -5.75
CA LEU A 15 -13.03 0.91 -6.78
C LEU A 15 -11.85 1.71 -6.21
N ALA A 16 -11.99 2.31 -5.03
CA ALA A 16 -10.91 3.06 -4.39
C ALA A 16 -9.71 2.17 -4.04
N ARG A 17 -9.95 0.97 -3.52
CA ARG A 17 -8.92 -0.03 -3.23
C ARG A 17 -8.22 -0.47 -4.52
N PHE A 18 -8.98 -0.75 -5.57
CA PHE A 18 -8.44 -1.14 -6.87
C PHE A 18 -7.58 -0.03 -7.50
N SER A 19 -8.07 1.22 -7.53
CA SER A 19 -7.33 2.33 -8.12
C SER A 19 -6.05 2.64 -7.37
N LEU A 20 -6.08 2.68 -6.03
CA LEU A 20 -4.88 2.90 -5.21
C LEU A 20 -3.86 1.76 -5.40
N GLY A 21 -4.31 0.51 -5.41
CA GLY A 21 -3.45 -0.65 -5.62
C GLY A 21 -2.79 -0.65 -7.01
N ILE A 22 -3.54 -0.34 -8.07
CA ILE A 22 -3.01 -0.24 -9.44
C ILE A 22 -2.01 0.91 -9.56
N MET A 23 -2.30 2.08 -8.99
CA MET A 23 -1.34 3.19 -9.00
C MET A 23 -0.05 2.81 -8.28
N MET A 24 -0.14 2.18 -7.11
CA MET A 24 1.04 1.71 -6.39
C MET A 24 1.84 0.65 -7.19
N MET A 25 1.16 -0.26 -7.89
CA MET A 25 1.82 -1.20 -8.80
C MET A 25 2.58 -0.45 -9.91
N LEU A 26 1.98 0.56 -10.53
CA LEU A 26 2.62 1.34 -11.59
C LEU A 26 3.84 2.13 -11.07
N HIS A 27 3.80 2.63 -9.83
CA HIS A 27 4.94 3.26 -9.17
C HIS A 27 6.03 2.24 -8.76
N GLY A 28 5.63 1.03 -8.36
CA GLY A 28 6.54 -0.05 -7.98
C GLY A 28 7.25 -0.69 -9.17
N TRP A 29 6.62 -0.74 -10.35
CA TRP A 29 7.21 -1.34 -11.55
C TRP A 29 8.60 -0.79 -11.93
N PRO A 30 8.81 0.54 -12.07
CA PRO A 30 10.14 1.08 -12.36
C PRO A 30 11.14 0.85 -11.22
N LYS A 31 10.67 0.67 -9.98
CA LYS A 31 11.54 0.39 -8.82
C LYS A 31 12.01 -1.07 -8.82
N ILE A 32 11.11 -2.02 -9.05
CA ILE A 32 11.45 -3.45 -9.06
C ILE A 32 12.26 -3.83 -10.30
N SER A 33 11.99 -3.20 -11.45
CA SER A 33 12.74 -3.45 -12.70
C SER A 33 14.06 -2.67 -12.80
N GLY A 34 14.32 -1.72 -11.89
CA GLY A 34 15.52 -0.87 -11.92
C GLY A 34 16.84 -1.56 -11.52
N GLY A 35 16.78 -2.83 -11.10
CA GLY A 35 17.97 -3.63 -10.78
C GLY A 35 18.77 -3.14 -9.57
N VAL A 36 19.99 -3.67 -9.43
CA VAL A 36 20.84 -3.50 -8.23
C VAL A 36 21.13 -2.03 -7.94
N GLU A 37 21.39 -1.21 -8.96
CA GLU A 37 21.67 0.22 -8.79
C GLU A 37 20.47 0.94 -8.17
N LYS A 38 19.26 0.73 -8.72
CA LYS A 38 18.05 1.34 -8.18
C LYS A 38 17.73 0.86 -6.78
N TRP A 39 17.89 -0.43 -6.50
CA TRP A 39 17.66 -0.99 -5.16
C TRP A 39 18.67 -0.48 -4.15
N THR A 40 19.93 -0.28 -4.54
CA THR A 40 20.94 0.33 -3.67
C THR A 40 20.53 1.74 -3.28
N SER A 41 20.13 2.56 -4.26
CA SER A 41 19.65 3.93 -4.03
C SER A 41 18.41 3.98 -3.15
N LEU A 42 17.41 3.13 -3.40
CA LEU A 42 16.20 3.06 -2.57
C LEU A 42 16.52 2.62 -1.14
N GLY A 43 17.40 1.65 -0.97
CA GLY A 43 17.77 1.12 0.34
C GLY A 43 18.64 2.06 1.18
N ALA A 44 19.35 2.99 0.55
CA ALA A 44 20.09 4.05 1.26
C ALA A 44 19.16 4.93 2.10
N ALA A 45 17.85 4.97 1.80
CA ALA A 45 16.85 5.62 2.66
C ALA A 45 16.86 5.09 4.12
N MET A 46 17.32 3.86 4.34
CA MET A 46 17.42 3.25 5.67
C MET A 46 18.47 3.91 6.57
N GLU A 47 19.37 4.72 6.01
CA GLU A 47 20.33 5.52 6.79
C GLU A 47 19.64 6.53 7.70
N ASN A 48 18.43 7.00 7.33
CA ASN A 48 17.59 7.85 8.19
C ASN A 48 17.18 7.17 9.50
N PHE A 49 17.30 5.84 9.57
CA PHE A 49 17.02 5.03 10.76
C PHE A 49 18.29 4.48 11.40
N GLY A 50 19.48 4.91 10.95
CA GLY A 50 20.77 4.40 11.43
C GLY A 50 21.10 2.98 10.94
N ILE A 51 20.47 2.52 9.86
CA ILE A 51 20.72 1.20 9.26
C ILE A 51 21.59 1.39 8.01
N TYR A 52 22.83 0.94 8.08
CA TYR A 52 23.84 1.11 7.02
C TYR A 52 24.21 -0.18 6.28
N PHE A 53 23.59 -1.31 6.64
CA PHE A 53 23.91 -2.63 6.09
C PHE A 53 22.82 -3.11 5.12
N PHE A 54 23.22 -3.94 4.15
CA PHE A 54 22.35 -4.52 3.11
C PHE A 54 21.41 -3.55 2.38
N PRO A 55 21.88 -2.39 1.87
CA PRO A 55 21.00 -1.42 1.19
C PRO A 55 20.26 -2.05 0.00
N ILE A 56 20.91 -2.90 -0.79
CA ILE A 56 20.27 -3.61 -1.91
C ILE A 56 19.05 -4.41 -1.45
N LEU A 57 19.15 -5.12 -0.32
CA LEU A 57 18.05 -5.92 0.22
C LEU A 57 16.89 -5.03 0.64
N TRP A 58 17.15 -3.96 1.39
CA TRP A 58 16.11 -3.04 1.85
C TRP A 58 15.39 -2.35 0.69
N GLY A 59 16.14 -1.88 -0.32
CA GLY A 59 15.54 -1.26 -1.49
C GLY A 59 14.77 -2.26 -2.36
N PHE A 60 15.24 -3.49 -2.49
CA PHE A 60 14.49 -4.56 -3.16
C PHE A 60 13.18 -4.88 -2.43
N LEU A 61 13.22 -5.01 -1.10
CA LEU A 61 12.03 -5.26 -0.29
C LEU A 61 11.03 -4.10 -0.38
N GLY A 62 11.51 -2.85 -0.39
CA GLY A 62 10.68 -1.68 -0.61
C GLY A 62 10.02 -1.68 -2.00
N ALA A 63 10.81 -1.93 -3.05
CA ALA A 63 10.30 -2.04 -4.42
C ALA A 63 9.29 -3.19 -4.58
N LEU A 64 9.55 -4.33 -3.93
CA LEU A 64 8.67 -5.50 -3.94
C LEU A 64 7.36 -5.19 -3.21
N ALA A 65 7.43 -4.56 -2.04
CA ALA A 65 6.26 -4.17 -1.27
C ALA A 65 5.37 -3.18 -2.06
N GLU A 66 5.95 -2.20 -2.75
CA GLU A 66 5.16 -1.31 -3.62
C GLU A 66 4.54 -2.07 -4.80
N PHE A 67 5.35 -2.83 -5.56
CA PHE A 67 4.86 -3.49 -6.76
C PHE A 67 3.86 -4.61 -6.44
N LEU A 68 4.30 -5.62 -5.68
CA LEU A 68 3.48 -6.78 -5.35
C LEU A 68 2.39 -6.43 -4.34
N GLY A 69 2.68 -5.58 -3.35
CA GLY A 69 1.67 -5.10 -2.41
C GLY A 69 0.57 -4.28 -3.11
N GLY A 70 0.91 -3.48 -4.12
CA GLY A 70 -0.05 -2.81 -4.98
C GLY A 70 -1.00 -3.78 -5.68
N ILE A 71 -0.46 -4.84 -6.31
CA ILE A 71 -1.26 -5.89 -6.97
C ILE A 71 -2.18 -6.59 -5.95
N LEU A 72 -1.61 -7.05 -4.84
CA LEU A 72 -2.33 -7.77 -3.79
C LEU A 72 -3.47 -6.92 -3.20
N VAL A 73 -3.20 -5.64 -2.92
CA VAL A 73 -4.23 -4.70 -2.48
C VAL A 73 -5.26 -4.47 -3.57
N ALA A 74 -4.87 -4.34 -4.85
CA ALA A 74 -5.81 -4.10 -5.96
C ALA A 74 -6.79 -5.26 -6.19
N VAL A 75 -6.35 -6.51 -6.04
CA VAL A 75 -7.24 -7.68 -6.13
C VAL A 75 -7.93 -8.00 -4.80
N GLY A 76 -7.39 -7.49 -3.69
CA GLY A 76 -7.91 -7.70 -2.35
C GLY A 76 -7.53 -9.07 -1.80
N LEU A 77 -6.28 -9.47 -1.99
CA LEU A 77 -5.70 -10.72 -1.47
C LEU A 77 -4.65 -10.38 -0.43
N GLY A 78 -4.75 -10.95 0.77
CA GLY A 78 -3.92 -10.59 1.91
C GLY A 78 -3.99 -9.09 2.23
N THR A 79 -5.14 -8.42 2.00
CA THR A 79 -5.24 -6.96 1.86
C THR A 79 -4.59 -6.21 3.02
N ARG A 80 -4.82 -6.67 4.26
CA ARG A 80 -4.24 -6.04 5.45
C ARG A 80 -2.72 -6.18 5.48
N LEU A 81 -2.20 -7.36 5.23
CA LEU A 81 -0.75 -7.60 5.26
C LEU A 81 -0.05 -6.82 4.14
N ALA A 82 -0.60 -6.88 2.92
CA ALA A 82 -0.06 -6.14 1.77
C ALA A 82 -0.10 -4.61 2.02
N ALA A 83 -1.21 -4.08 2.53
CA ALA A 83 -1.32 -2.67 2.87
C ALA A 83 -0.34 -2.26 3.99
N ALA A 84 -0.11 -3.10 5.00
CA ALA A 84 0.86 -2.82 6.06
C ALA A 84 2.28 -2.64 5.49
N PHE A 85 2.72 -3.52 4.59
CA PHE A 85 4.03 -3.37 3.95
C PHE A 85 4.11 -2.10 3.10
N VAL A 86 3.08 -1.78 2.33
CA VAL A 86 3.05 -0.52 1.55
C VAL A 86 3.10 0.70 2.47
N VAL A 87 2.35 0.72 3.58
CA VAL A 87 2.41 1.82 4.57
C VAL A 87 3.83 2.00 5.11
N MET A 88 4.53 0.91 5.46
CA MET A 88 5.92 1.00 5.91
C MET A 88 6.82 1.60 4.83
N THR A 89 6.67 1.22 3.56
CA THR A 89 7.45 1.81 2.46
C THR A 89 7.19 3.31 2.28
N MET A 90 5.93 3.74 2.43
CA MET A 90 5.57 5.15 2.34
C MET A 90 6.11 5.97 3.51
N ILE A 91 6.20 5.38 4.71
CA ILE A 91 6.84 6.00 5.88
C ILE A 91 8.34 6.20 5.63
N VAL A 92 9.03 5.18 5.12
CA VAL A 92 10.46 5.27 4.76
C VAL A 92 10.68 6.31 3.66
N ALA A 93 9.85 6.32 2.62
CA ALA A 93 9.93 7.29 1.53
C ALA A 93 9.70 8.73 2.02
N ALA A 94 8.66 8.97 2.84
CA ALA A 94 8.39 10.28 3.40
C ALA A 94 9.56 10.82 4.23
N MET A 95 10.16 9.97 5.08
CA MET A 95 11.35 10.36 5.84
C MET A 95 12.56 10.60 4.94
N ALA A 96 12.74 9.81 3.88
CA ALA A 96 13.83 10.03 2.93
C ALA A 96 13.73 11.40 2.24
N HIS A 97 12.54 11.77 1.76
CA HIS A 97 12.29 13.09 1.15
C HIS A 97 12.53 14.24 2.13
N ILE A 98 12.04 14.10 3.38
CA ILE A 98 12.24 15.10 4.44
C ILE A 98 13.73 15.23 4.81
N GLY A 99 14.42 14.10 5.00
CA GLY A 99 15.83 14.05 5.38
C GLY A 99 16.76 14.58 4.29
N ALA A 100 16.40 14.40 3.01
CA ALA A 100 17.12 14.94 1.86
C ALA A 100 16.88 16.46 1.64
N GLY A 101 15.95 17.07 2.38
CA GLY A 101 15.59 18.49 2.19
C GLY A 101 14.88 18.76 0.87
N GLU A 102 14.23 17.74 0.30
CA GLU A 102 13.48 17.86 -0.95
C GLU A 102 12.21 18.70 -0.78
N PRO A 103 11.61 19.21 -1.87
CA PRO A 103 10.37 19.96 -1.79
C PRO A 103 9.28 19.20 -1.05
N PHE A 104 8.53 19.90 -0.20
CA PHE A 104 7.44 19.31 0.59
C PHE A 104 6.43 18.50 -0.25
N MET A 105 6.27 18.84 -1.53
CA MET A 105 5.37 18.15 -2.46
C MET A 105 5.71 16.67 -2.65
N GLU A 106 6.98 16.30 -2.63
CA GLU A 106 7.42 14.90 -2.78
C GLU A 106 7.11 14.11 -1.50
N ALA A 107 7.41 14.69 -0.34
CA ALA A 107 7.08 14.11 0.95
C ALA A 107 5.56 14.00 1.16
N SER A 108 4.78 15.02 0.77
CA SER A 108 3.32 15.00 0.91
C SER A 108 2.68 13.91 0.06
N HIS A 109 3.20 13.65 -1.14
CA HIS A 109 2.71 12.56 -1.97
C HIS A 109 2.88 11.19 -1.29
N ALA A 110 4.04 10.93 -0.68
CA ALA A 110 4.29 9.72 0.09
C ALA A 110 3.38 9.64 1.33
N ILE A 111 3.17 10.75 2.04
CA ILE A 111 2.31 10.81 3.24
C ILE A 111 0.85 10.54 2.90
N GLU A 112 0.29 11.21 1.88
CA GLU A 112 -1.10 11.03 1.46
C GLU A 112 -1.38 9.62 0.98
N THR A 113 -0.46 9.07 0.17
CA THR A 113 -0.54 7.69 -0.31
C THR A 113 -0.46 6.71 0.87
N GLY A 114 0.47 6.93 1.80
CA GLY A 114 0.58 6.17 3.04
C GLY A 114 -0.71 6.18 3.87
N LEU A 115 -1.36 7.34 4.00
CA LEU A 115 -2.66 7.44 4.67
C LEU A 115 -3.75 6.64 3.95
N GLY A 116 -3.80 6.72 2.62
CA GLY A 116 -4.74 5.94 1.81
C GLY A 116 -4.60 4.43 2.05
N PHE A 117 -3.37 3.92 2.03
CA PHE A 117 -3.10 2.52 2.35
C PHE A 117 -3.32 2.19 3.83
N PHE A 118 -3.08 3.11 4.76
CA PHE A 118 -3.40 2.93 6.17
C PHE A 118 -4.91 2.79 6.42
N LEU A 119 -5.74 3.56 5.70
CA LEU A 119 -7.19 3.38 5.75
C LEU A 119 -7.60 2.01 5.21
N ILE A 120 -6.97 1.53 4.12
CA ILE A 120 -7.19 0.18 3.60
C ILE A 120 -6.74 -0.88 4.62
N LEU A 121 -5.63 -0.68 5.32
CA LEU A 121 -5.15 -1.56 6.39
C LEU A 121 -6.19 -1.70 7.51
N CYS A 122 -6.76 -0.58 7.96
CA CYS A 122 -7.79 -0.55 9.00
C CYS A 122 -9.11 -1.21 8.55
N ILE A 123 -9.55 -0.94 7.32
CA ILE A 123 -10.81 -1.47 6.77
C ILE A 123 -10.69 -2.97 6.39
N GLY A 124 -9.57 -3.38 5.78
CA GLY A 124 -9.35 -4.71 5.21
C GLY A 124 -9.89 -4.86 3.78
N GLY A 125 -10.06 -6.09 3.28
CA GLY A 125 -10.41 -6.33 1.86
C GLY A 125 -11.78 -5.79 1.40
N GLY A 126 -12.76 -5.69 2.31
CA GLY A 126 -14.13 -5.30 1.97
C GLY A 126 -14.91 -6.37 1.19
N ALA A 127 -16.14 -6.04 0.78
CA ALA A 127 -17.10 -7.02 0.26
C ALA A 127 -16.70 -7.67 -1.09
N TYR A 128 -15.94 -6.95 -1.92
CA TYR A 128 -15.44 -7.39 -3.24
C TYR A 128 -13.93 -7.64 -3.18
N SER A 129 -13.48 -8.50 -2.28
CA SER A 129 -12.07 -8.92 -2.17
C SER A 129 -11.93 -10.42 -2.37
N LEU A 130 -10.79 -10.85 -2.92
CA LEU A 130 -10.46 -12.28 -2.98
C LEU A 130 -10.29 -12.88 -1.58
N ASP A 131 -9.89 -12.08 -0.59
CA ASP A 131 -9.87 -12.47 0.83
C ASP A 131 -11.20 -13.07 1.26
N ARG A 132 -12.32 -12.49 0.82
CA ARG A 132 -13.66 -13.00 1.16
C ARG A 132 -14.03 -14.27 0.39
N MET A 133 -13.49 -14.47 -0.81
CA MET A 133 -13.72 -15.68 -1.60
C MET A 133 -12.92 -16.87 -1.06
N ILE A 134 -11.69 -16.62 -0.61
CA ILE A 134 -10.76 -17.65 -0.13
C ILE A 134 -10.96 -17.93 1.36
N PHE A 135 -11.22 -16.89 2.15
CA PHE A 135 -11.58 -16.99 3.57
C PHE A 135 -13.01 -16.48 3.75
N PRO A 136 -14.03 -17.26 3.34
CA PRO A 136 -15.40 -16.93 3.67
C PRO A 136 -15.54 -17.03 5.19
N PHE A 137 -15.40 -15.91 5.89
CA PHE A 137 -15.92 -15.80 7.24
C PHE A 137 -17.42 -16.05 7.12
N ARG A 138 -17.82 -17.20 7.65
CA ARG A 138 -19.22 -17.59 7.82
C ARG A 138 -19.81 -16.61 8.83
N THR A 139 -20.30 -15.48 8.35
CA THR A 139 -21.26 -14.68 9.10
C THR A 139 -22.53 -15.53 9.15
N ASP A 140 -22.71 -16.23 10.25
CA ASP A 140 -24.05 -16.45 10.76
C ASP A 140 -24.77 -15.10 10.86
N GLN A 141 -26.08 -15.19 10.73
CA GLN A 141 -26.99 -14.08 10.53
C GLN A 141 -26.86 -13.04 11.65
N SER A 142 -26.57 -11.80 11.28
CA SER A 142 -27.23 -10.66 11.89
C SER A 142 -27.44 -9.60 10.81
N SER A 143 -28.60 -9.70 10.17
CA SER A 143 -29.35 -8.51 9.79
C SER A 143 -29.31 -7.51 10.94
N ASP A 144 -29.19 -6.23 10.60
CA ASP A 144 -29.16 -5.07 11.50
C ASP A 144 -27.74 -4.67 11.92
N LEU A 145 -27.14 -3.78 11.11
CA LEU A 145 -26.55 -2.47 11.47
C LEU A 145 -26.21 -1.70 10.16
#